data_AF-A0A1S2M6Q4-F1
#
_entry.id   AF-A0A1S2M6Q4-F1
#
_cell.length_a   1.000
_cell.length_b   1.000
_cell.length_c   1.000
_cell.angle_alpha   90.00
_cell.angle_beta   90.00
_cell.angle_gamma   90.00
#
_symmetry.space_group_name_H-M   'P 1'
#
loop_
_entity.id
_entity.type
_entity.pdbx_description
1 polymer ?
#
loop_
_entity_poly.entity_id
_entity_poly.type
_entity_poly.pdbx_seq_one_letter_code
_entity_poly.pdbx_strand_id
1 'polypeptide(L)' 'MAIIFVGLWGVITIPIALSVVFSIIKPVVMADNTGISAIIIVVVVALLDGYIGIKIFEKKIEPWLLKRKKKRNFP' A
#
# COMPACT_ATOMS: atom_id res chain seq x y z
N MET A 1 -12.23 10.93 -0.11
CA MET A 1 -12.26 9.58 0.50
C MET A 1 -11.17 8.66 -0.02
N ALA A 2 -10.98 8.54 -1.35
CA ALA A 2 -9.90 7.71 -1.89
C ALA A 2 -8.52 8.11 -1.34
N ILE A 3 -8.17 9.39 -1.35
CA ILE A 3 -6.89 9.90 -0.84
C ILE A 3 -6.69 9.58 0.65
N ILE A 4 -7.74 9.72 1.46
CA ILE A 4 -7.69 9.42 2.90
C ILE A 4 -7.46 7.93 3.13
N PHE A 5 -8.13 7.07 2.36
CA PHE A 5 -7.94 5.63 2.44
C PHE A 5 -6.54 5.21 2.00
N VAL A 6 -6.04 5.73 0.88
CA VAL A 6 -4.70 5.42 0.38
C VAL A 6 -3.62 5.91 1.34
N GLY A 7 -3.81 7.08 1.98
CA GLY A 7 -2.92 7.56 3.03
C GLY A 7 -2.89 6.63 4.24
N LEU A 8 -4.05 6.25 4.78
CA LEU A 8 -4.16 5.31 5.89
C LEU A 8 -3.64 3.91 5.55
N TRP A 9 -3.91 3.45 4.33
CA TRP A 9 -3.39 2.19 3.80
C TRP A 9 -1.86 2.23 3.84
N GLY A 10 -1.26 3.18 3.12
CA GLY A 10 0.20 3.28 2.99
C GLY A 10 0.92 3.42 4.33
N VAL A 11 0.38 4.19 5.28
CA VAL A 11 0.99 4.33 6.62
C VAL A 11 1.10 2.98 7.37
N ILE A 12 0.14 2.09 7.17
CA ILE A 12 0.11 0.79 7.85
C ILE A 12 0.85 -0.27 7.03
N THR A 13 0.60 -0.34 5.73
CA THR A 13 1.08 -1.43 4.88
C THR A 13 2.51 -1.23 4.41
N ILE A 14 2.97 -0.01 4.16
CA ILE A 14 4.34 0.24 3.69
C ILE A 14 5.39 -0.25 4.71
N PRO A 15 5.32 0.09 6.02
CA PRO A 15 6.29 -0.40 6.99
C PRO A 15 6.32 -1.93 7.10
N ILE A 16 5.16 -2.57 7.02
CA ILE A 16 5.03 -4.04 7.08
C ILE A 16 5.63 -4.67 5.82
N ALA A 17 5.25 -4.16 4.65
CA ALA A 17 5.76 -4.65 3.36
C ALA A 17 7.27 -4.49 3.28
N LEU A 18 7.80 -3.32 3.67
CA LEU A 18 9.24 -3.10 3.75
C LEU A 18 9.91 -4.06 4.72
N SER A 19 9.35 -4.29 5.91
CA SER A 19 9.93 -5.24 6.88
C SER A 19 10.08 -6.65 6.29
N VAL A 20 9.05 -7.16 5.61
CA VAL A 20 9.09 -8.48 4.96
C VAL A 20 10.10 -8.50 3.82
N VAL A 21 10.07 -7.50 2.94
CA VAL A 21 10.93 -7.41 1.77
C VAL A 21 12.40 -7.27 2.18
N PHE A 22 12.72 -6.40 3.15
CA PHE A 22 14.07 -6.26 3.68
C PHE A 22 14.55 -7.51 4.42
N SER A 23 13.68 -8.27 5.08
CA SER A 23 14.05 -9.53 5.71
C SER A 23 14.53 -10.55 4.68
N ILE A 24 13.81 -10.66 3.55
CA ILE A 24 14.13 -11.59 2.46
C ILE A 24 15.39 -11.15 1.70
N ILE A 25 15.49 -9.86 1.38
CA ILE A 25 16.54 -9.33 0.50
C ILE A 25 17.75 -8.81 1.29
N LYS A 26 17.74 -8.97 2.62
CA LYS A 26 18.83 -8.58 3.54
C LYS A 26 20.25 -8.86 3.02
N PRO A 27 20.59 -10.06 2.50
CA PRO A 27 21.95 -10.32 2.02
C PRO A 27 22.35 -9.46 0.81
N VAL A 28 21.41 -9.14 -0.08
CA VAL A 28 21.66 -8.30 -1.24
C VAL A 28 21.82 -6.85 -0.82
N VAL A 29 20.98 -6.37 0.12
CA VAL A 29 21.07 -5.01 0.65
C VAL A 29 22.36 -4.81 1.45
N MET A 30 22.81 -5.82 2.20
CA MET A 30 24.06 -5.77 2.96
C MET A 30 25.31 -5.86 2.08
N ALA A 31 25.21 -6.47 0.90
CA ALA A 31 26.31 -6.52 -0.06
C ALA A 31 26.53 -5.18 -0.78
N ASP A 32 25.54 -4.29 -0.78
CA ASP A 32 25.62 -2.96 -1.36
C ASP A 32 26.05 -1.92 -0.32
N ASN A 33 27.33 -1.54 -0.33
CA ASN A 33 27.88 -0.50 0.55
C ASN A 33 27.39 0.92 0.22
N THR A 34 26.74 1.14 -0.92
CA THR A 34 26.27 2.48 -1.32
C THR A 34 24.87 2.81 -0.78
N GLY A 35 24.11 1.79 -0.38
CA GLY A 35 22.72 1.94 0.08
C GLY A 35 21.72 2.26 -1.03
N ILE A 36 22.15 2.33 -2.30
CA ILE A 36 21.31 2.66 -3.45
C ILE A 36 20.24 1.58 -3.68
N SER A 37 20.61 0.31 -3.49
CA SER A 37 19.68 -0.83 -3.59
C SER A 37 18.50 -0.71 -2.62
N ALA A 38 18.74 -0.26 -1.38
CA ALA A 38 17.69 -0.04 -0.40
C ALA A 38 16.69 1.05 -0.85
N ILE A 39 17.19 2.13 -1.44
CA ILE A 39 16.34 3.22 -1.96
C ILE A 39 15.48 2.72 -3.11
N ILE A 40 16.07 1.98 -4.06
CA ILE A 40 15.34 1.40 -5.20
C ILE A 40 14.24 0.46 -4.69
N ILE A 41 14.56 -0.43 -3.74
CA ILE A 41 13.59 -1.35 -3.14
C ILE A 41 12.44 -0.59 -2.49
N VAL A 42 12.73 0.46 -1.70
CA VAL A 42 11.70 1.26 -1.04
C VAL A 42 10.76 1.91 -2.05
N VAL A 43 11.30 2.49 -3.12
CA VAL A 43 10.49 3.10 -4.19
C VAL A 43 9.61 2.07 -4.88
N VAL A 44 10.16 0.90 -5.23
CA VAL A 44 9.41 -0.17 -5.90
C VAL A 44 8.28 -0.69 -5.00
N VAL A 45 8.57 -0.93 -3.71
CA VAL A 45 7.57 -1.42 -2.75
C VAL A 45 6.47 -0.37 -2.54
N ALA A 46 6.81 0.90 -2.39
CA ALA A 46 5.83 1.96 -2.22
C ALA A 46 4.88 2.10 -3.42
N LEU A 47 5.41 1.99 -4.65
CA LEU A 47 4.59 2.03 -5.87
C LEU A 47 3.64 0.83 -5.97
N LEU A 48 4.16 -0.38 -5.71
CA LEU A 48 3.34 -1.61 -5.73
C LEU A 48 2.25 -1.58 -4.66
N ASP A 49 2.61 -1.21 -3.43
CA ASP A 49 1.67 -1.14 -2.31
C ASP A 49 0.59 -0.07 -2.53
N GLY A 50 0.99 1.11 -3.04
CA GLY A 50 0.06 2.17 -3.41
C GLY A 50 -0.92 1.73 -4.51
N TYR A 51 -0.44 1.04 -5.55
CA TYR A 51 -1.29 0.49 -6.60
C TYR A 51 -2.31 -0.52 -6.05
N ILE A 52 -1.87 -1.43 -5.16
CA ILE A 52 -2.75 -2.40 -4.50
C ILE A 52 -3.81 -1.69 -3.66
N GLY A 53 -3.42 -0.69 -2.87
CA GLY A 53 -4.33 0.11 -2.05
C GLY A 53 -5.42 0.79 -2.88
N ILE A 54 -5.06 1.41 -4.00
CA ILE A 54 -6.03 2.04 -4.93
C ILE A 54 -6.99 0.99 -5.51
N LYS A 55 -6.45 -0.13 -6.01
CA LYS A 55 -7.27 -1.23 -6.56
C LYS A 55 -8.26 -1.80 -5.54
N ILE A 56 -7.85 -1.95 -4.28
CA ILE A 56 -8.72 -2.42 -3.20
C ILE A 56 -9.82 -1.40 -2.92
N PHE A 57 -9.47 -0.12 -2.91
CA PHE A 57 -10.44 0.95 -2.72
C PHE A 57 -11.52 0.92 -3.80
N GLU A 58 -11.12 0.95 -5.07
CA GLU A 58 -12.04 0.96 -6.22
C GLU A 58 -12.89 -0.31 -6.30
N LYS A 59 -12.30 -1.49 -6.10
CA LYS A 59 -13.02 -2.76 -6.30
C LYS A 59 -13.87 -3.19 -5.11
N LYS A 60 -13.52 -2.81 -3.89
CA LYS A 60 -14.21 -3.28 -2.68
C LYS A 60 -14.84 -2.16 -1.87
N ILE A 61 -14.09 -1.11 -1.58
CA ILE A 61 -14.52 -0.11 -0.59
C ILE A 61 -15.52 0.87 -1.19
N GLU A 62 -15.25 1.37 -2.39
CA GLU A 62 -16.15 2.26 -3.13
C GLU A 62 -17.52 1.60 -3.39
N PRO A 63 -17.62 0.39 -3.97
CA PRO A 63 -18.91 -0.25 -4.19
C PRO A 63 -19.64 -0.60 -2.88
N TRP A 64 -18.91 -0.92 -1.81
CA TRP A 64 -19.51 -1.13 -0.49
C TRP A 64 -20.07 0.15 0.12
N LEU A 65 -19.34 1.26 0.03
CA LEU A 65 -19.78 2.59 0.46
C LEU A 65 -21.01 3.05 -0.33
N LEU A 66 -21.02 2.83 -1.65
CA LEU A 66 -22.15 3.14 -2.51
C LEU A 66 -23.39 2.30 -2.15
N LYS A 67 -23.24 0.99 -1.91
CA LYS A 67 -24.34 0.13 -1.42
C LYS A 67 -24.90 0.61 -0.09
N ARG A 68 -24.04 1.02 0.85
CA ARG A 68 -24.49 1.55 2.15
C ARG A 68 -25.21 2.89 2.03
N LYS A 69 -24.72 3.81 1.18
CA LYS A 69 -25.42 5.07 0.90
C LYS A 69 -26.81 4.82 0.30
N LYS A 70 -26.93 3.88 -0.64
CA LYS A 70 -28.22 3.51 -1.25
C LYS A 70 -29.21 2.97 -0.22
N LYS A 71 -28.77 2.11 0.72
CA LYS A 71 -29.61 1.58 1.81
C LYS A 71 -30.10 2.64 2.80
N ARG A 72 -29.34 3.72 3.02
CA ARG A 72 -29.70 4.80 3.95
C ARG A 72 -30.70 5.81 3.38
N ASN A 73 -30.85 5.84 2.05
CA ASN A 73 -31.78 6.72 1.34
C ASN A 73 -33.09 6.01 0.95
N PHE A 74 -33.34 4.79 1.43
CA PHE A 74 -34.68 4.21 1.37
C PHE A 74 -35.50 4.76 2.55
N PRO A 75 -36.66 5.39 2.29
CA PRO A 75 -37.57 5.86 3.34
C PRO A 75 -38.13 4.70 4.16
#